data_AF-A0A4P6JNL1-F1
#
_entry.id   AF-A0A4P6JNL1-F1
#
_cell.length_a   1.000
_cell.length_b   1.000
_cell.length_c   1.000
_cell.angle_alpha   90.00
_cell.angle_beta   90.00
_cell.angle_gamma   90.00
#
_symmetry.space_group_name_H-M   'P 1'
#
loop_
_entity.id
_entity.type
_entity.pdbx_description
1 polymer ?
#
loop_
_entity_poly.entity_id
_entity_poly.type
_entity_poly.pdbx_seq_one_letter_code
_entity_poly.pdbx_strand_id
1 'polypeptide(L)' 'MDCPICRQEMPLRREYTTYNKARKPYNHKTYNCAQDDTWISVEIPEAQQELGTPSSSSPETGKDGQHTE' A
#
# COMPACT_ATOMS: atom_id res chain seq x y z
N MET A 1 2.55 2.09 4.36
CA MET A 1 2.76 1.65 5.76
C MET A 1 4.02 2.33 6.23
N ASP A 2 4.04 2.88 7.44
CA ASP A 2 5.22 3.60 7.95
C ASP A 2 6.17 2.66 8.71
N CYS A 3 7.48 2.88 8.55
CA CYS A 3 8.50 2.15 9.29
C CYS A 3 8.44 2.53 10.78
N PRO A 4 8.33 1.58 11.72
CA PRO A 4 8.28 1.88 13.14
C PRO A 4 9.59 2.48 13.68
N ILE A 5 10.70 2.36 12.94
CA ILE A 5 12.03 2.85 13.32
C ILE A 5 12.23 4.28 12.81
N CYS A 6 12.34 4.46 11.50
CA CYS A 6 12.66 5.76 10.89
C CYS A 6 11.43 6.61 10.53
N ARG A 7 10.21 6.05 10.68
CA ARG A 7 8.92 6.69 10.33
C ARG A 7 8.79 7.10 8.86
N GLN A 8 9.65 6.60 7.98
CA GLN A 8 9.49 6.76 6.54
C GLN A 8 8.50 5.75 5.97
N GLU A 9 7.90 6.10 4.83
CA GLU A 9 7.04 5.21 4.08
C GLU A 9 7.80 3.96 3.62
N MET A 10 7.23 2.80 3.88
CA MET A 10 7.75 1.51 3.42
C MET A 10 7.02 1.10 2.14
N PRO A 11 7.72 0.99 0.99
CA PRO A 11 7.12 0.48 -0.24
C PRO A 11 6.77 -1.00 -0.13
N LEU A 12 5.67 -1.38 -0.80
CA LEU A 12 5.31 -2.78 -1.00
C LEU A 12 6.33 -3.44 -1.93
N ARG A 13 6.94 -4.55 -1.49
CA ARG A 13 7.91 -5.33 -2.28
C ARG A 13 7.30 -6.56 -2.91
N ARG A 14 6.40 -7.22 -2.18
CA ARG A 14 5.81 -8.47 -2.61
C ARG A 14 4.37 -8.58 -2.12
N GLU A 15 3.50 -9.02 -3.02
CA GLU A 15 2.12 -9.39 -2.71
C GLU A 15 1.83 -10.75 -3.35
N TYR A 16 1.20 -11.65 -2.59
CA TYR A 16 0.77 -12.94 -3.09
C TYR A 16 -0.39 -13.49 -2.27
N THR A 17 -1.24 -14.28 -2.91
CA THR A 17 -2.40 -14.94 -2.29
C THR A 17 -2.06 -16.38 -1.93
N THR A 18 -2.51 -16.82 -0.76
CA THR A 18 -2.35 -18.20 -0.27
C THR A 18 -3.65 -18.68 0.35
N TYR A 19 -3.75 -19.98 0.63
CA TYR A 19 -4.98 -20.61 1.13
C TYR A 19 -4.72 -21.31 2.44
N ASN A 20 -5.63 -21.15 3.40
CA ASN A 20 -5.45 -21.78 4.71
C ASN A 20 -5.93 -23.25 4.66
N LYS A 21 -5.84 -23.97 5.78
CA LYS A 21 -6.30 -25.38 5.86
C LYS A 21 -7.79 -25.54 5.51
N ALA A 22 -8.60 -24.50 5.73
CA ALA A 22 -10.01 -24.46 5.37
C ALA A 22 -10.26 -23.94 3.94
N ARG A 23 -9.21 -23.84 3.11
CA ARG A 23 -9.24 -23.29 1.73
C ARG A 23 -9.77 -21.87 1.63
N LYS A 24 -9.69 -21.08 2.70
CA LYS A 24 -10.03 -19.65 2.64
C LYS A 24 -8.79 -18.87 2.14
N PRO A 25 -8.96 -17.97 1.15
CA PRO A 25 -7.86 -17.16 0.66
C PRO A 25 -7.42 -16.12 1.69
N TYR A 26 -6.13 -15.86 1.74
CA TYR A 26 -5.52 -14.75 2.46
C TYR A 26 -4.41 -14.13 1.62
N ASN A 27 -4.38 -12.79 1.65
CA ASN A 27 -3.39 -12.00 0.93
C ASN A 27 -2.23 -11.68 1.87
N HIS A 28 -1.02 -11.97 1.41
CA HIS A 28 0.21 -11.68 2.13
C HIS A 28 0.92 -10.51 1.44
N LYS A 29 1.13 -9.42 2.17
CA LYS A 29 1.86 -8.23 1.70
C LYS A 29 3.13 -8.08 2.50
N THR A 30 4.25 -7.87 1.81
CA THR A 30 5.57 -7.63 2.43
C THR A 30 6.07 -6.25 2.04
N TYR A 31 6.41 -5.46 3.03
CA TYR A 31 6.96 -4.11 2.94
C TYR A 31 8.41 -4.12 3.41
N ASN A 32 9.24 -3.28 2.80
CA ASN A 32 10.64 -3.12 3.17
C ASN A 32 10.98 -1.64 3.28
N CYS A 33 11.63 -1.24 4.37
CA CYS A 33 12.18 0.10 4.52
C CYS A 33 13.53 0.18 3.83
N ALA A 34 13.70 1.11 2.88
CA ALA A 34 14.96 1.26 2.16
C ALA A 34 16.09 1.89 3.00
N GLN A 35 15.76 2.55 4.12
CA GLN A 35 16.74 3.27 4.95
C GLN A 35 17.44 2.37 5.95
N ASP A 36 16.66 1.55 6.66
CA ASP A 36 17.11 0.76 7.80
C ASP A 36 16.95 -0.75 7.56
N ASP A 37 16.52 -1.14 6.36
CA ASP A 37 16.29 -2.52 5.93
C ASP A 37 15.29 -3.29 6.82
N THR A 38 14.39 -2.60 7.50
CA THR A 38 13.29 -3.26 8.24
C THR A 38 12.32 -3.93 7.27
N TRP A 39 11.89 -5.15 7.58
CA TRP A 39 10.89 -5.90 6.83
C TRP A 39 9.63 -6.12 7.67
N ILE A 40 8.46 -5.83 7.08
CA ILE A 40 7.16 -6.08 7.71
C ILE A 40 6.31 -6.90 6.75
N SER A 41 5.72 -7.98 7.25
CA SER A 41 4.75 -8.78 6.50
C SER A 41 3.39 -8.75 7.20
N VAL A 42 2.33 -8.57 6.43
CA VAL A 42 0.95 -8.55 6.91
C VAL A 42 0.12 -9.58 6.17
N GLU A 43 -0.68 -10.32 6.93
CA GLU A 43 -1.66 -11.27 6.43
C GLU A 43 -3.05 -10.63 6.50
N ILE A 44 -3.70 -10.48 5.37
CA ILE A 44 -5.01 -9.85 5.25
C ILE A 44 -6.01 -10.92 4.78
N PRO A 45 -7.00 -11.29 5.61
CA PRO A 45 -8.12 -12.11 5.15
C PRO A 45 -8.84 -11.38 4.01
N GLU A 46 -9.13 -12.08 2.91
CA GLU A 46 -9.76 -11.46 1.74
C GLU A 46 -11.12 -10.79 2.10
N ALA A 47 -11.82 -11.34 3.09
CA ALA A 47 -13.08 -10.82 3.62
C ALA A 47 -12.98 -9.41 4.28
N GLN A 48 -11.78 -8.86 4.48
CA GLN A 48 -11.59 -7.53 5.10
C GLN A 48 -11.20 -6.42 4.10
N GLN A 49 -11.07 -6.72 2.80
CA GLN A 49 -10.65 -5.72 1.81
C GLN A 49 -11.75 -4.71 1.42
N GLU A 50 -13.03 -4.93 1.78
CA GLU A 50 -14.13 -4.02 1.43
C GLU A 50 -14.22 -2.73 2.27
N LEU A 51 -13.28 -2.45 3.18
CA LEU A 51 -13.37 -1.30 4.11
C LEU A 51 -12.30 -0.22 3.94
N GLY A 52 -11.53 -0.24 2.85
CA GLY A 52 -10.32 0.58 2.76
C GLY A 52 -9.93 1.13 1.38
N THR A 53 -10.88 1.49 0.53
CA THR A 53 -10.61 2.44 -0.57
C THR A 53 -11.15 3.82 -0.17
N PRO A 54 -10.31 4.78 0.28
CA PRO A 54 -10.67 6.16 0.03
C PRO A 54 -10.74 6.31 -1.50
N SER A 55 -11.94 6.56 -2.00
CA SER A 55 -12.14 7.09 -3.35
C SER A 55 -11.33 8.38 -3.46
N SER A 56 -10.07 8.30 -3.90
CA SER A 56 -9.31 9.46 -4.37
C SER A 56 -9.89 9.86 -5.71
N SER A 57 -11.03 10.54 -5.64
CA SER A 57 -11.52 11.41 -6.69
C SER A 57 -10.60 12.63 -6.75
N SER A 58 -9.45 12.50 -7.41
CA SER A 58 -8.65 13.65 -7.82
C SER A 58 -8.94 13.93 -9.29
N PRO A 59 -9.56 15.08 -9.58
CA PRO A 59 -9.03 15.91 -10.65
C PRO A 59 -8.90 17.35 -10.16
N GLU A 60 -7.69 17.74 -9.74
CA GLU A 60 -7.31 19.16 -9.70
C GLU A 60 -6.41 19.44 -10.89
N THR A 61 -7.03 19.67 -12.05
CA THR A 61 -6.35 20.26 -13.21
C THR A 61 -6.50 21.78 -13.10
N GLY A 62 -5.63 22.41 -12.31
CA GLY A 62 -5.40 23.85 -12.36
C GLY A 62 -4.13 24.14 -13.15
N LYS A 63 -4.25 24.66 -14.38
CA LYS A 63 -3.11 25.26 -15.08
C LYS A 63 -3.56 26.25 -16.17
N ASP A 64 -4.19 27.35 -15.76
CA ASP A 64 -4.29 28.56 -16.56
C ASP A 64 -3.14 29.49 -16.15
N GLY A 65 -2.13 29.58 -17.01
CA GLY A 65 -0.93 30.38 -16.77
C GLY A 65 -0.10 30.45 -18.03
N GLN A 66 -0.66 31.07 -19.07
CA GLN A 66 0.01 31.37 -20.32
C GLN A 66 0.85 32.64 -20.13
N HIS A 67 2.17 32.49 -20.23
CA HIS A 67 3.16 33.56 -20.23
C HIS A 67 3.80 33.62 -21.62
N THR A 68 3.77 34.82 -22.22
CA THR A 68 4.63 35.38 -23.30
C THR A 68 4.62 34.69 -24.67
N GLU A 69 4.78 35.38 -25.79
CA GLU A 69 5.52 36.63 -26.08
C GLU A 69 4.73 37.60 -26.96
#